data_AF-A0A934DR61-F1
#
_entry.id   AF-A0A934DR61-F1
#
_cell.length_a   1.000
_cell.length_b   1.000
_cell.length_c   1.000
_cell.angle_alpha   90.00
_cell.angle_beta   90.00
_cell.angle_gamma   90.00
#
_symmetry.space_group_name_H-M   'P 1'
#
loop_
_entity.id
_entity.type
_entity.pdbx_description
1 polymer ?
#
loop_
_entity_poly.entity_id
_entity_poly.type
_entity_poly.pdbx_seq_one_letter_code
_entity_poly.pdbx_strand_id
1 'polypeptide(L)'
;MAMVLLRVLESRFQADLWCQALDVEGIPHRLRSYQDTAYDGLFVSQKGFASLYVEEADLPRAQELDQGLMGQTVARFQDPALLARHLDHTLLDPAAGQADLERHLQECLEMKAAAACICPWMVSLAAPVLAGSAVALCTVVGFPTGSHTAGAKLAEAQELAGLGATELDVVVNRGLIASGRSGQAVEEVAAIASALPACQVKVILECAALGPEAAQDLARRFVNSPVAYLKTGSGYFGAATVADVQILRASAPGLKVKAAGGIRDLSQSLALLGAGAERLGTSGGHAIWLEARRLWSESKTS
;
A
#
# COMPACT_ATOMS: atom_id res chain seq x y z
N MET A 1 -23.00 -19.77 22.14
CA MET A 1 -22.03 -20.88 22.27
C MET A 1 -20.77 -20.36 22.96
N ALA A 2 -19.90 -21.23 23.48
CA ALA A 2 -18.69 -20.78 24.18
C ALA A 2 -17.72 -20.14 23.16
N MET A 3 -17.35 -18.89 23.40
CA MET A 3 -16.37 -18.18 22.57
C MET A 3 -14.97 -18.42 23.13
N VAL A 4 -14.05 -18.89 22.30
CA VAL A 4 -12.66 -19.18 22.64
C VAL A 4 -11.73 -18.22 21.93
N LEU A 5 -10.61 -17.86 22.58
CA LEU A 5 -9.63 -16.95 22.00
C LEU A 5 -8.92 -17.64 20.84
N LEU A 6 -9.00 -17.05 19.64
CA LEU A 6 -8.20 -17.45 18.49
C LEU A 6 -6.82 -16.80 18.54
N ARG A 7 -6.77 -15.47 18.65
CA ARG A 7 -5.53 -14.68 18.55
C ARG A 7 -5.63 -13.32 19.22
N VAL A 8 -4.47 -12.83 19.69
CA VAL A 8 -4.23 -11.41 19.97
C VAL A 8 -3.67 -10.74 18.72
N LEU A 9 -4.36 -9.71 18.25
CA LEU A 9 -4.06 -8.96 17.04
C LEU A 9 -3.34 -7.69 17.43
N GLU A 10 -2.27 -7.32 16.73
CA GLU A 10 -1.38 -6.20 17.07
C GLU A 10 -1.80 -4.87 16.44
N SER A 11 -2.68 -4.88 15.43
CA SER A 11 -3.16 -3.66 14.79
C SER A 11 -4.60 -3.76 14.30
N ARG A 12 -5.23 -2.61 14.05
CA ARG A 12 -6.56 -2.52 13.42
C ARG A 12 -6.62 -3.26 12.10
N PHE A 13 -5.54 -3.18 11.34
CA PHE A 13 -5.43 -3.89 10.08
C PHE A 13 -5.44 -5.42 10.25
N GLN A 14 -4.71 -5.97 11.25
CA GLN A 14 -4.80 -7.41 11.53
C GLN A 14 -6.23 -7.78 11.92
N ALA A 15 -6.91 -6.95 12.71
CA ALA A 15 -8.31 -7.17 13.03
C ALA A 15 -9.19 -7.23 11.79
N ASP A 16 -9.11 -6.23 10.91
CA ASP A 16 -9.91 -6.19 9.68
C ASP A 16 -9.59 -7.40 8.78
N LEU A 17 -8.33 -7.78 8.61
CA LEU A 17 -7.92 -8.93 7.79
C LEU A 17 -8.47 -10.26 8.32
N TRP A 18 -8.30 -10.54 9.62
CA TRP A 18 -8.77 -11.79 10.20
C TRP A 18 -10.29 -11.85 10.27
N CYS A 19 -10.96 -10.74 10.61
CA CYS A 19 -12.41 -10.65 10.57
C CYS A 19 -12.93 -10.92 9.15
N GLN A 20 -12.35 -10.28 8.13
CA GLN A 20 -12.72 -10.50 6.73
C GLN A 20 -12.50 -11.96 6.31
N ALA A 21 -11.39 -12.59 6.70
CA ALA A 21 -11.12 -13.98 6.38
C ALA A 21 -12.13 -14.94 7.04
N LEU A 22 -12.49 -14.68 8.30
CA LEU A 22 -13.51 -15.46 9.01
C LEU A 22 -14.91 -15.25 8.42
N ASP A 23 -15.25 -14.03 8.00
CA ASP A 23 -16.52 -13.72 7.33
C ASP A 23 -16.66 -14.46 6.00
N VAL A 24 -15.60 -14.49 5.19
CA VAL A 24 -15.58 -15.22 3.90
C VAL A 24 -15.84 -16.72 4.10
N GLU A 25 -15.32 -17.29 5.19
CA GLU A 25 -15.45 -18.71 5.51
C GLU A 25 -16.71 -19.04 6.34
N GLY A 26 -17.54 -18.01 6.59
CA GLY A 26 -18.79 -18.13 7.35
C GLY A 26 -18.57 -18.53 8.80
N ILE A 27 -17.43 -18.17 9.41
CA ILE A 27 -17.09 -18.51 10.79
C ILE A 27 -17.55 -17.39 11.72
N PRO A 28 -18.51 -17.65 12.63
CA PRO A 28 -18.94 -16.68 13.63
C PRO A 28 -17.78 -16.27 14.53
N HIS A 29 -17.57 -14.97 14.66
CA HIS A 29 -16.45 -14.44 15.41
C HIS A 29 -16.83 -13.16 16.17
N ARG A 30 -16.00 -12.81 17.14
CA ARG A 30 -16.14 -11.58 17.93
C ARG A 30 -14.78 -10.95 18.14
N LEU A 31 -14.63 -9.74 17.64
CA LEU A 31 -13.49 -8.89 17.93
C LEU A 31 -13.76 -8.12 19.24
N ARG A 32 -12.76 -8.03 20.11
CA ARG A 32 -12.76 -7.11 21.25
C ARG A 32 -11.55 -6.20 21.13
N SER A 33 -11.77 -4.96 20.68
CA SER A 33 -10.73 -3.94 20.61
C SER A 33 -10.74 -3.06 21.86
N TYR A 34 -9.65 -2.32 22.10
CA TYR A 34 -9.61 -1.31 23.18
C TYR A 34 -10.60 -0.16 22.95
N GLN A 35 -11.01 0.09 21.71
CA GLN A 35 -11.99 1.13 21.39
C GLN A 35 -13.41 0.76 21.83
N ASP A 36 -13.66 -0.52 22.10
CA ASP A 36 -14.95 -1.02 22.56
C ASP A 36 -15.08 -1.07 24.10
N THR A 37 -14.03 -0.68 24.83
CA THR A 37 -14.12 -0.53 26.29
C THR A 37 -14.66 0.85 26.64
N ALA A 38 -15.71 0.89 27.46
CA ALA A 38 -16.46 2.09 27.85
C ALA A 38 -15.69 3.05 28.78
N TYR A 39 -14.36 3.16 28.68
CA TYR A 39 -13.53 3.97 29.56
C TYR A 39 -12.75 5.07 28.82
N ASP A 40 -12.99 6.27 29.32
CA ASP A 40 -12.69 7.62 28.88
C ASP A 40 -11.28 8.08 29.29
N GLY A 41 -10.26 7.39 28.74
CA GLY A 41 -8.93 8.01 28.62
C GLY A 41 -7.91 7.75 29.74
N LEU A 42 -7.85 6.53 30.29
CA LEU A 42 -6.67 6.06 31.02
C LEU A 42 -6.05 4.85 30.31
N PHE A 43 -4.89 5.09 29.70
CA PHE A 43 -4.07 4.09 29.01
C PHE A 43 -3.61 3.00 29.99
N VAL A 44 -4.00 1.75 29.75
CA VAL A 44 -3.42 0.57 30.40
C VAL A 44 -2.79 -0.28 29.29
N SER A 45 -1.48 -0.52 29.36
CA SER A 45 -0.79 -1.38 28.40
C SER A 45 -1.29 -2.81 28.56
N GLN A 46 -2.06 -3.30 27.61
CA GLN A 46 -2.20 -4.73 27.36
C GLN A 46 -1.59 -5.01 25.98
N LYS A 47 -0.92 -6.16 25.83
CA LYS A 47 -0.26 -6.56 24.59
C LYS A 47 -1.31 -6.67 23.47
N GLY A 48 -1.03 -6.11 22.29
CA GLY A 48 -1.93 -6.11 21.13
C GLY A 48 -2.87 -4.90 21.01
N PHE A 49 -3.62 -4.85 19.91
CA PHE A 49 -4.73 -3.96 19.53
C PHE A 49 -6.13 -4.55 19.79
N ALA A 50 -6.32 -5.85 19.58
CA ALA A 50 -7.60 -6.51 19.81
C ALA A 50 -7.43 -8.00 20.09
N SER A 51 -8.42 -8.60 20.75
CA SER A 51 -8.51 -10.06 20.90
C SER A 51 -9.64 -10.58 20.02
N LEU A 52 -9.34 -11.57 19.18
CA LEU A 52 -10.29 -12.20 18.29
C LEU A 52 -10.73 -13.54 18.84
N TYR A 53 -12.05 -13.72 18.95
CA TYR A 53 -12.68 -14.91 19.48
C TYR A 53 -13.53 -15.58 18.41
N VAL A 54 -13.61 -16.90 18.43
CA VAL A 54 -14.48 -17.73 17.58
C VAL A 54 -15.28 -18.69 18.44
N GLU A 55 -16.33 -19.30 17.91
CA GLU A 55 -17.03 -20.37 18.62
C GLU A 55 -16.13 -21.60 18.75
N GLU A 56 -16.19 -22.29 19.90
CA GLU A 56 -15.36 -23.48 20.16
C GLU A 56 -15.52 -24.57 19.10
N ALA A 57 -16.71 -24.70 18.51
CA ALA A 57 -17.00 -25.63 17.42
C ALA A 57 -16.24 -25.30 16.11
N ASP A 58 -15.94 -24.02 15.87
CA ASP A 58 -15.24 -23.56 14.68
C ASP A 58 -13.74 -23.34 14.91
N LEU A 59 -13.25 -23.53 16.13
CA LEU A 59 -11.84 -23.30 16.48
C LEU A 59 -10.86 -24.04 15.56
N PRO A 60 -11.04 -25.32 15.19
CA PRO A 60 -10.12 -26.01 14.29
C PRO A 60 -10.03 -25.35 12.90
N ARG A 61 -11.17 -24.98 12.31
CA ARG A 61 -11.24 -24.29 11.01
C ARG A 61 -10.61 -22.90 11.09
N ALA A 62 -10.90 -22.18 12.16
CA ALA A 62 -10.32 -20.86 12.42
C ALA A 62 -8.79 -20.93 12.65
N GLN A 63 -8.29 -22.00 13.28
CA GLN A 63 -6.85 -22.24 13.45
C GLN A 63 -6.15 -22.58 12.14
N GLU A 64 -6.79 -23.33 11.24
CA GLU A 64 -6.27 -23.57 9.89
C GLU A 64 -6.18 -22.27 9.08
N LEU A 65 -7.21 -21.41 9.16
CA LEU A 65 -7.19 -20.09 8.54
C LEU A 65 -6.12 -19.19 9.16
N ASP A 66 -6.00 -19.17 10.48
CA ASP A 66 -4.98 -18.43 11.20
C ASP A 66 -3.57 -18.86 10.76
N GLN A 67 -3.33 -20.16 10.67
CA GLN A 67 -2.08 -20.72 10.16
C GLN A 67 -1.88 -20.46 8.68
N GLY A 68 -2.93 -20.45 7.86
CA GLY A 68 -2.87 -20.16 6.42
C GLY A 68 -2.52 -18.69 6.13
N LEU A 69 -3.18 -17.76 6.83
CA LEU A 69 -2.92 -16.33 6.80
C LEU A 69 -1.50 -16.01 7.28
N MET A 70 -0.98 -16.76 8.27
CA MET A 70 0.42 -16.65 8.68
C MET A 70 1.39 -17.38 7.74
N GLY A 71 1.02 -18.53 7.18
CA GLY A 71 1.95 -19.48 6.58
C GLY A 71 2.24 -19.27 5.09
N GLN A 72 1.22 -18.94 4.29
CA GLN A 72 1.40 -18.84 2.83
C GLN A 72 2.05 -17.53 2.39
N THR A 73 1.86 -16.46 3.16
CA THR A 73 2.38 -15.14 2.84
C THR A 73 3.77 -14.89 3.41
N VAL A 74 4.05 -15.38 4.64
CA VAL A 74 5.35 -15.20 5.28
C VAL A 74 6.43 -15.99 4.53
N ALA A 75 6.16 -17.24 4.13
CA ALA A 75 7.15 -18.13 3.50
C ALA A 75 7.77 -17.55 2.21
N ARG A 76 6.98 -16.80 1.41
CA ARG A 76 7.45 -16.20 0.15
C ARG A 76 8.43 -15.06 0.36
N PHE A 77 8.36 -14.38 1.51
CA PHE A 77 9.10 -13.14 1.76
C PHE A 77 10.10 -13.23 2.91
N GLN A 78 10.47 -14.42 3.40
CA GLN A 78 11.47 -14.63 4.49
C GLN A 78 12.92 -14.26 4.13
N ASP A 79 13.10 -13.24 3.30
CA ASP A 79 14.36 -12.60 3.00
C ASP A 79 14.13 -11.08 3.02
N PRO A 80 14.75 -10.34 3.95
CA PRO A 80 14.60 -8.88 4.02
C PRO A 80 15.00 -8.19 2.71
N ALA A 81 15.97 -8.74 1.98
CA ALA A 81 16.38 -8.20 0.68
C ALA A 81 15.30 -8.39 -0.39
N LEU A 82 14.53 -9.48 -0.32
CA LEU A 82 13.38 -9.69 -1.20
C LEU A 82 12.22 -8.75 -0.82
N LEU A 83 11.93 -8.60 0.48
CA LEU A 83 10.91 -7.67 0.95
C LEU A 83 11.18 -6.23 0.48
N ALA A 84 12.43 -5.77 0.55
CA ALA A 84 12.82 -4.42 0.11
C ALA A 84 12.45 -4.14 -1.36
N ARG A 85 12.48 -5.16 -2.23
CA ARG A 85 12.08 -5.06 -3.65
C ARG A 85 10.57 -4.85 -3.84
N HIS A 86 9.80 -4.82 -2.76
CA HIS A 86 8.39 -4.47 -2.75
C HIS A 86 8.12 -3.14 -2.04
N LEU A 87 9.14 -2.42 -1.55
CA LEU A 87 8.97 -1.17 -0.79
C LEU A 87 9.25 0.08 -1.66
N ASP A 88 8.23 0.93 -1.77
CA ASP A 88 8.32 2.32 -2.25
C ASP A 88 8.52 3.10 -0.97
N HIS A 89 9.78 3.24 -0.56
CA HIS A 89 10.07 4.03 0.62
C HIS A 89 9.69 5.46 0.28
N THR A 90 8.83 6.08 1.09
CA THR A 90 8.11 7.29 0.69
C THR A 90 8.43 8.48 1.60
N LEU A 91 8.83 9.61 1.00
CA LEU A 91 8.98 10.92 1.64
C LEU A 91 8.12 11.96 0.90
N LEU A 92 6.85 12.05 1.31
CA LEU A 92 5.87 12.99 0.76
C LEU A 92 5.37 14.01 1.80
N ASP A 93 6.05 14.13 2.95
CA ASP A 93 5.77 15.18 3.92
C ASP A 93 6.08 16.56 3.27
N PRO A 94 5.10 17.48 3.16
CA PRO A 94 5.32 18.80 2.58
C PRO A 94 6.37 19.64 3.32
N ALA A 95 6.69 19.31 4.58
CA ALA A 95 7.68 20.00 5.39
C ALA A 95 9.08 19.37 5.32
N ALA A 96 9.24 18.23 4.64
CA ALA A 96 10.54 17.57 4.53
C ALA A 96 11.55 18.47 3.79
N GLY A 97 12.74 18.63 4.35
CA GLY A 97 13.83 19.42 3.78
C GLY A 97 14.91 18.57 3.10
N GLN A 98 16.00 19.21 2.69
CA GLN A 98 17.12 18.53 2.04
C GLN A 98 17.77 17.46 2.93
N ALA A 99 17.92 17.71 4.23
CA ALA A 99 18.49 16.73 5.16
C ALA A 99 17.61 15.47 5.29
N ASP A 100 16.28 15.62 5.18
CA ASP A 100 15.35 14.50 5.16
C ASP A 100 15.48 13.69 3.86
N LEU A 101 15.62 14.38 2.73
CA LEU A 101 15.89 13.75 1.44
C LEU A 101 17.19 12.95 1.46
N GLU A 102 18.29 13.51 1.95
CA GLU A 102 19.58 12.83 2.02
C GLU A 102 19.50 11.54 2.84
N ARG A 103 18.89 11.61 4.02
CA ARG A 103 18.64 10.43 4.87
C ARG A 103 17.76 9.41 4.14
N HIS A 104 16.67 9.87 3.52
CA HIS A 104 15.73 9.01 2.80
C HIS A 104 16.39 8.24 1.65
N LEU A 105 17.22 8.91 0.85
CA LEU A 105 17.96 8.28 -0.26
C LEU A 105 18.96 7.25 0.26
N GLN A 106 19.66 7.56 1.36
CA GLN A 106 20.56 6.62 2.00
C GLN A 106 19.85 5.35 2.47
N GLU A 107 18.68 5.49 3.10
CA GLU A 107 17.83 4.36 3.51
C GLU A 107 17.38 3.52 2.30
N CYS A 108 16.96 4.18 1.20
CA CYS A 108 16.57 3.49 -0.02
C CYS A 108 17.72 2.66 -0.62
N LEU A 109 18.92 3.23 -0.66
CA LEU A 109 20.12 2.56 -1.18
C LEU A 109 20.58 1.42 -0.26
N GLU A 110 20.53 1.61 1.06
CA GLU A 110 20.87 0.59 2.05
C GLU A 110 19.98 -0.65 1.89
N MET A 111 18.66 -0.43 1.82
CA MET A 111 17.68 -1.51 1.64
C MET A 111 17.72 -2.14 0.25
N LYS A 112 18.22 -1.39 -0.75
CA LYS A 112 17.94 -1.64 -2.18
C LYS A 112 16.43 -1.70 -2.42
N ALA A 113 15.73 -0.70 -1.89
CA ALA A 113 14.29 -0.56 -2.03
C ALA A 113 13.89 -0.54 -3.52
N ALA A 114 12.67 -0.96 -3.84
CA ALA A 114 12.23 -0.91 -5.23
C ALA A 114 12.14 0.52 -5.77
N ALA A 115 11.79 1.50 -4.94
CA ALA A 115 11.84 2.90 -5.33
C ALA A 115 11.98 3.84 -4.11
N ALA A 116 12.59 5.00 -4.36
CA ALA A 116 12.47 6.19 -3.54
C ALA A 116 11.30 7.03 -4.07
N CYS A 117 10.23 7.19 -3.29
CA CYS A 117 9.04 7.94 -3.66
C CYS A 117 9.04 9.30 -2.96
N ILE A 118 9.32 10.38 -3.68
CA ILE A 118 9.62 11.69 -3.10
C ILE A 118 8.75 12.81 -3.68
N CYS A 119 8.72 13.96 -3.01
CA CYS A 119 8.03 15.15 -3.52
C CYS A 119 8.62 15.63 -4.85
N PRO A 120 7.82 16.21 -5.77
CA PRO A 120 8.26 16.68 -7.08
C PRO A 120 9.52 17.56 -7.07
N TRP A 121 9.63 18.50 -6.13
CA TRP A 121 10.76 19.42 -6.04
C TRP A 121 12.10 18.72 -5.73
N MET A 122 12.06 17.51 -5.16
CA MET A 122 13.23 16.74 -4.78
C MET A 122 13.81 15.90 -5.94
N VAL A 123 13.09 15.76 -7.06
CA VAL A 123 13.45 14.82 -8.15
C VAL A 123 14.82 15.14 -8.75
N SER A 124 15.07 16.41 -9.08
CA SER A 124 16.35 16.83 -9.67
C SER A 124 17.54 16.65 -8.73
N LEU A 125 17.31 16.70 -7.42
CA LEU A 125 18.32 16.47 -6.40
C LEU A 125 18.60 14.97 -6.19
N ALA A 126 17.57 14.14 -6.28
CA ALA A 126 17.66 12.70 -6.06
C ALA A 126 18.22 11.94 -7.28
N ALA A 127 17.91 12.38 -8.49
CA ALA A 127 18.33 11.73 -9.74
C ALA A 127 19.83 11.40 -9.81
N PRO A 128 20.78 12.34 -9.54
CA PRO A 128 22.20 12.01 -9.57
C PRO A 128 22.63 11.03 -8.48
N VAL A 129 21.97 11.03 -7.31
CA VAL A 129 22.30 10.13 -6.19
C VAL A 129 21.90 8.70 -6.50
N LEU A 130 20.75 8.51 -7.16
CA LEU A 130 20.23 7.17 -7.52
C LEU A 130 20.79 6.64 -8.85
N ALA A 131 21.58 7.44 -9.57
CA ALA A 131 22.15 7.06 -10.86
C ALA A 131 22.97 5.76 -10.75
N GLY A 132 22.67 4.78 -11.61
CA GLY A 132 23.33 3.48 -11.62
C GLY A 132 22.92 2.53 -10.49
N SER A 133 22.06 2.96 -9.56
CA SER A 133 21.43 2.09 -8.58
C SER A 133 20.25 1.32 -9.18
N ALA A 134 19.82 0.25 -8.50
CA ALA A 134 18.59 -0.47 -8.86
C ALA A 134 17.32 0.17 -8.26
N VAL A 135 17.45 1.25 -7.49
CA VAL A 135 16.33 1.95 -6.84
C VAL A 135 15.69 2.87 -7.87
N ALA A 136 14.42 2.66 -8.18
CA ALA A 136 13.69 3.57 -9.06
C ALA A 136 13.48 4.94 -8.39
N LEU A 137 13.49 6.01 -9.19
CA LEU A 137 13.09 7.34 -8.73
C LEU A 137 11.61 7.53 -9.03
N CYS A 138 10.79 7.43 -7.99
CA CYS A 138 9.35 7.63 -8.07
C CYS A 138 8.98 9.03 -7.55
N THR A 139 8.03 9.68 -8.20
CA THR A 139 7.39 10.90 -7.69
C THR A 139 5.89 10.86 -7.96
N VAL A 140 5.16 11.90 -7.59
CA VAL A 140 3.70 11.99 -7.66
C VAL A 140 3.26 13.09 -8.63
N VAL A 141 2.09 12.92 -9.27
CA VAL A 141 1.52 13.89 -10.22
C VAL A 141 0.07 14.19 -9.86
N GLY A 142 -0.29 15.46 -9.85
CA GLY A 142 -1.61 15.96 -9.47
C GLY A 142 -1.98 15.63 -8.02
N PHE A 143 -0.99 15.43 -7.15
CA PHE A 143 -1.14 14.86 -5.81
C PHE A 143 -1.41 15.91 -4.73
N PRO A 144 -2.15 15.58 -3.65
CA PRO A 144 -2.84 14.32 -3.39
C PRO A 144 -4.26 14.27 -3.97
N THR A 145 -4.80 15.37 -4.48
CA THR A 145 -6.25 15.50 -4.73
C THR A 145 -6.70 14.98 -6.10
N GLY A 146 -5.82 15.03 -7.10
CA GLY A 146 -6.15 14.73 -8.49
C GLY A 146 -7.01 15.80 -9.17
N SER A 147 -7.28 16.94 -8.52
CA SER A 147 -8.24 17.95 -9.00
C SER A 147 -7.65 18.97 -10.01
N HIS A 148 -6.43 18.73 -10.48
CA HIS A 148 -5.77 19.54 -11.49
C HIS A 148 -6.38 19.31 -12.88
N THR A 149 -6.13 20.23 -13.82
CA THR A 149 -6.51 20.02 -15.22
C THR A 149 -5.62 18.96 -15.88
N ALA A 150 -6.15 18.27 -16.89
CA ALA A 150 -5.40 17.26 -17.63
C ALA A 150 -4.09 17.81 -18.23
N GLY A 151 -4.13 19.04 -18.76
CA GLY A 151 -2.94 19.71 -19.30
C GLY A 151 -1.89 20.00 -18.23
N ALA A 152 -2.30 20.41 -17.03
CA ALA A 152 -1.37 20.64 -15.92
C ALA A 152 -0.69 19.34 -15.47
N LYS A 153 -1.46 18.25 -15.31
CA LYS A 153 -0.89 16.95 -14.95
C LYS A 153 0.06 16.40 -16.01
N LEU A 154 -0.26 16.58 -17.30
CA LEU A 154 0.62 16.15 -18.39
C LEU A 154 1.94 16.95 -18.40
N ALA A 155 1.86 18.27 -18.23
CA ALA A 155 3.05 19.13 -18.16
C ALA A 155 3.93 18.77 -16.96
N GLU A 156 3.33 18.60 -15.77
CA GLU A 156 4.03 18.15 -14.56
C GLU A 156 4.70 16.78 -14.77
N ALA A 157 3.99 15.82 -15.35
CA ALA A 157 4.54 14.49 -15.63
C ALA A 157 5.72 14.53 -16.60
N GLN A 158 5.63 15.33 -17.67
CA GLN A 158 6.72 15.51 -18.65
C GLN A 158 7.94 16.18 -18.05
N GLU A 159 7.73 17.23 -17.23
CA GLU A 159 8.79 17.89 -16.50
C GLU A 159 9.51 16.91 -15.57
N LEU A 160 8.77 16.18 -14.72
CA LEU A 160 9.35 15.26 -13.75
C LEU A 160 10.08 14.09 -14.40
N ALA A 161 9.57 13.56 -15.51
CA ALA A 161 10.28 12.57 -16.31
C ALA A 161 11.59 13.16 -16.88
N GLY A 162 11.56 14.41 -17.36
CA GLY A 162 12.75 15.13 -17.83
C GLY A 162 13.79 15.41 -16.72
N LEU A 163 13.33 15.58 -15.48
CA LEU A 163 14.20 15.73 -14.30
C LEU A 163 14.80 14.40 -13.80
N GLY A 164 14.42 13.26 -14.39
CA GLY A 164 15.00 11.95 -14.10
C GLY A 164 14.09 10.98 -13.35
N ALA A 165 12.81 11.30 -13.14
CA ALA A 165 11.86 10.34 -12.59
C ALA A 165 11.66 9.15 -13.53
N THR A 166 11.82 7.93 -13.01
CA THR A 166 11.61 6.68 -13.75
C THR A 166 10.21 6.10 -13.52
N GLU A 167 9.53 6.55 -12.47
CA GLU A 167 8.14 6.17 -12.19
C GLU A 167 7.31 7.37 -11.69
N LEU A 168 6.03 7.40 -12.06
CA LEU A 168 5.07 8.43 -11.65
C LEU A 168 3.82 7.80 -11.04
N ASP A 169 3.45 8.27 -9.85
CA ASP A 169 2.19 7.93 -9.21
C ASP A 169 1.17 9.07 -9.46
N VAL A 170 0.25 8.86 -10.40
CA VAL A 170 -0.70 9.88 -10.89
C VAL A 170 -2.06 9.72 -10.22
N VAL A 171 -2.61 10.79 -9.61
CA VAL A 171 -3.93 10.75 -8.97
C VAL A 171 -5.06 10.92 -9.98
N VAL A 172 -6.05 10.02 -9.97
CA VAL A 172 -7.27 10.16 -10.80
C VAL A 172 -8.06 11.41 -10.42
N ASN A 173 -8.72 12.03 -11.39
CA ASN A 173 -9.63 13.12 -11.10
C ASN A 173 -10.96 12.59 -10.54
N ARG A 174 -11.09 12.60 -9.21
CA ARG A 174 -12.30 12.14 -8.50
C ARG A 174 -13.52 13.01 -8.77
N GLY A 175 -13.34 14.30 -9.09
CA GLY A 175 -14.43 15.18 -9.48
C GLY A 175 -15.10 14.76 -10.79
N LEU A 176 -14.30 14.32 -11.78
CA LEU A 176 -14.84 13.74 -13.03
C LEU A 176 -15.62 12.46 -12.75
N ILE A 177 -15.11 11.59 -11.87
CA ILE A 177 -15.79 10.34 -11.48
C ILE A 177 -17.14 10.65 -10.80
N ALA A 178 -17.14 11.55 -9.82
CA ALA A 178 -18.36 11.98 -9.12
C ALA A 178 -19.38 12.65 -10.06
N SER A 179 -18.94 13.19 -11.20
CA SER A 179 -19.79 13.80 -12.23
C SER A 179 -20.24 12.82 -13.31
N GLY A 180 -20.04 11.51 -13.13
CA GLY A 180 -20.37 10.49 -14.14
C GLY A 180 -19.46 10.51 -15.38
N ARG A 181 -18.31 11.20 -15.32
CA ARG A 181 -17.34 11.36 -16.42
C ARG A 181 -16.08 10.52 -16.18
N SER A 182 -16.23 9.29 -15.66
CA SER A 182 -15.09 8.40 -15.36
C SER A 182 -14.24 8.07 -16.59
N GLY A 183 -14.83 8.01 -17.79
CA GLY A 183 -14.08 7.85 -19.05
C GLY A 183 -13.01 8.93 -19.25
N GLN A 184 -13.32 10.19 -18.93
CA GLN A 184 -12.37 11.29 -19.07
C GLN A 184 -11.26 11.23 -18.02
N ALA A 185 -11.56 10.75 -16.81
CA ALA A 185 -10.53 10.52 -15.79
C ALA A 185 -9.55 9.43 -16.21
N VAL A 186 -10.03 8.39 -16.90
CA VAL A 186 -9.20 7.30 -17.45
C VAL A 186 -8.37 7.79 -18.63
N GLU A 187 -8.99 8.51 -19.58
CA GLU A 187 -8.32 9.11 -20.74
C GLU A 187 -7.19 10.06 -20.32
N GLU A 188 -7.41 10.89 -19.29
CA GLU A 188 -6.39 11.79 -18.74
C GLU A 188 -5.12 11.03 -18.32
N VAL A 189 -5.26 9.99 -17.49
CA VAL A 189 -4.09 9.24 -16.99
C VAL A 189 -3.49 8.36 -18.08
N ALA A 190 -4.30 7.78 -18.96
CA ALA A 190 -3.82 7.00 -20.10
C ALA A 190 -3.01 7.85 -21.08
N ALA A 191 -3.41 9.12 -21.30
CA ALA A 191 -2.66 10.06 -22.14
C ALA A 191 -1.29 10.39 -21.53
N ILE A 192 -1.22 10.60 -20.21
CA ILE A 192 0.05 10.80 -19.49
C ILE A 192 0.97 9.59 -19.67
N ALA A 193 0.46 8.39 -19.43
CA ALA A 193 1.23 7.16 -19.60
C ALA A 193 1.69 6.95 -21.06
N SER A 194 0.85 7.26 -22.04
CA SER A 194 1.18 7.16 -23.47
C SER A 194 2.27 8.15 -23.89
N ALA A 195 2.28 9.35 -23.31
CA ALA A 195 3.28 10.38 -23.60
C ALA A 195 4.67 10.04 -23.03
N LEU A 196 4.76 9.11 -22.07
CA LEU A 196 5.97 8.82 -21.30
C LEU A 196 6.30 7.31 -21.32
N PRO A 197 6.54 6.68 -22.48
CA PRO A 197 6.71 5.22 -22.56
C PRO A 197 7.93 4.67 -21.80
N ALA A 198 8.92 5.52 -21.51
CA ALA A 198 10.11 5.15 -20.72
C ALA A 198 9.91 5.36 -19.20
N CYS A 199 8.80 5.98 -18.77
CA CYS A 199 8.51 6.27 -17.38
C CYS A 199 7.27 5.49 -16.94
N GLN A 200 7.40 4.67 -15.90
CA GLN A 200 6.31 3.81 -15.49
C GLN A 200 5.22 4.61 -14.75
N VAL A 201 3.99 4.61 -15.28
CA VAL A 201 2.86 5.27 -14.63
C VAL A 201 2.05 4.29 -13.77
N LYS A 202 1.80 4.69 -12.52
CA LYS A 202 0.91 4.04 -11.55
C LYS A 202 -0.26 4.96 -11.28
N VAL A 203 -1.49 4.47 -11.35
CA VAL A 203 -2.68 5.30 -11.14
C VAL A 203 -3.22 5.16 -9.73
N ILE A 204 -3.25 6.25 -8.95
CA ILE A 204 -3.87 6.30 -7.62
C ILE A 204 -5.38 6.45 -7.79
N LEU A 205 -6.15 5.44 -7.39
CA LEU A 205 -7.62 5.44 -7.49
C LEU A 205 -8.30 6.14 -6.31
N GLU A 206 -7.69 6.10 -5.13
CA GLU A 206 -8.26 6.57 -3.87
C GLU A 206 -9.46 5.72 -3.39
N CYS A 207 -9.24 4.40 -3.31
CA CYS A 207 -10.22 3.38 -2.96
C CYS A 207 -11.00 3.69 -1.67
N ALA A 208 -10.29 4.05 -0.58
CA ALA A 208 -10.91 4.38 0.71
C ALA A 208 -11.96 5.51 0.61
N ALA A 209 -11.80 6.40 -0.37
CA ALA A 209 -12.66 7.55 -0.57
C ALA A 209 -13.67 7.39 -1.72
N LEU A 210 -13.48 6.40 -2.60
CA LEU A 210 -14.43 6.03 -3.66
C LEU A 210 -15.42 4.94 -3.22
N GLY A 211 -14.99 4.05 -2.33
CA GLY A 211 -15.73 2.85 -1.98
C GLY A 211 -15.51 1.71 -2.99
N PRO A 212 -15.89 0.48 -2.61
CA PRO A 212 -15.52 -0.75 -3.32
C PRO A 212 -16.11 -0.84 -4.74
N GLU A 213 -17.39 -0.47 -4.91
CA GLU A 213 -18.07 -0.55 -6.21
C GLU A 213 -17.46 0.40 -7.25
N ALA A 214 -17.25 1.67 -6.86
CA ALA A 214 -16.65 2.67 -7.74
C ALA A 214 -15.17 2.37 -8.02
N ALA A 215 -14.42 1.87 -7.03
CA ALA A 215 -13.04 1.42 -7.23
C ALA A 215 -12.95 0.25 -8.22
N GLN A 216 -13.87 -0.71 -8.12
CA GLN A 216 -13.97 -1.84 -9.06
C GLN A 216 -14.29 -1.38 -10.49
N ASP A 217 -15.32 -0.55 -10.69
CA ASP A 217 -15.67 -0.03 -12.02
C ASP A 217 -14.49 0.73 -12.63
N LEU A 218 -13.85 1.61 -11.85
CA LEU A 218 -12.72 2.39 -12.31
C LEU A 218 -11.51 1.52 -12.65
N ALA A 219 -11.18 0.53 -11.83
CA ALA A 219 -10.10 -0.42 -12.09
C ALA A 219 -10.28 -1.16 -13.42
N ARG A 220 -11.50 -1.63 -13.71
CA ARG A 220 -11.83 -2.32 -14.98
C ARG A 220 -11.59 -1.43 -16.21
N ARG A 221 -11.83 -0.13 -16.09
CA ARG A 221 -11.63 0.82 -17.20
C ARG A 221 -10.16 1.02 -17.56
N PHE A 222 -9.23 0.75 -16.64
CA PHE A 222 -7.79 0.86 -16.89
C PHE A 222 -7.19 -0.39 -17.56
N VAL A 223 -7.91 -1.51 -17.70
CA VAL A 223 -7.38 -2.80 -18.20
C VAL A 223 -6.68 -2.68 -19.56
N ASN A 224 -7.17 -1.83 -20.45
CA ASN A 224 -6.60 -1.60 -21.78
C ASN A 224 -5.75 -0.32 -21.88
N SER A 225 -5.43 0.29 -20.76
CA SER A 225 -4.61 1.50 -20.71
C SER A 225 -3.12 1.15 -20.58
N PRO A 226 -2.20 2.07 -20.92
CA PRO A 226 -0.76 1.83 -20.81
C PRO A 226 -0.21 2.00 -19.38
N VAL A 227 -1.06 2.17 -18.36
CA VAL A 227 -0.59 2.23 -16.97
C VAL A 227 -0.05 0.87 -16.53
N ALA A 228 0.95 0.85 -15.66
CA ALA A 228 1.57 -0.39 -15.19
C ALA A 228 0.94 -0.91 -13.89
N TYR A 229 0.46 0.00 -13.04
CA TYR A 229 -0.10 -0.33 -11.73
C TYR A 229 -1.40 0.42 -11.47
N LEU A 230 -2.31 -0.25 -10.77
CA LEU A 230 -3.35 0.39 -9.95
C LEU A 230 -2.80 0.60 -8.54
N LYS A 231 -2.95 1.80 -7.99
CA LYS A 231 -2.54 2.15 -6.62
C LYS A 231 -3.77 2.45 -5.77
N THR A 232 -3.85 1.82 -4.58
CA THR A 232 -5.03 1.90 -3.71
C THR A 232 -5.38 3.34 -3.33
N GLY A 233 -4.43 4.12 -2.82
CA GLY A 233 -4.70 5.48 -2.36
C GLY A 233 -3.44 6.32 -2.19
N SER A 234 -3.64 7.61 -1.90
CA SER A 234 -2.57 8.56 -1.62
C SER A 234 -2.01 8.45 -0.19
N GLY A 235 -2.80 7.88 0.72
CA GLY A 235 -2.55 7.90 2.17
C GLY A 235 -3.14 9.12 2.88
N TYR A 236 -3.64 10.12 2.14
CA TYR A 236 -4.31 11.31 2.70
C TYR A 236 -5.80 11.10 2.96
N PHE A 237 -6.43 10.13 2.29
CA PHE A 237 -7.87 9.89 2.37
C PHE A 237 -8.24 8.50 2.89
N GLY A 238 -7.31 7.83 3.57
CA GLY A 238 -7.53 6.53 4.20
C GLY A 238 -6.34 5.58 4.09
N ALA A 239 -6.42 4.48 4.81
CA ALA A 239 -5.43 3.41 4.76
C ALA A 239 -5.77 2.40 3.64
N ALA A 240 -4.75 1.71 3.14
CA ALA A 240 -4.97 0.56 2.26
C ALA A 240 -5.48 -0.64 3.07
N THR A 241 -6.44 -1.37 2.51
CA THR A 241 -6.95 -2.61 3.08
C THR A 241 -6.64 -3.81 2.18
N VAL A 242 -6.70 -5.01 2.75
CA VAL A 242 -6.60 -6.28 1.99
C VAL A 242 -7.75 -6.39 0.98
N ALA A 243 -8.96 -6.00 1.39
CA ALA A 243 -10.11 -5.93 0.51
C ALA A 243 -9.87 -5.04 -0.72
N ASP A 244 -9.28 -3.85 -0.54
CA ASP A 244 -8.93 -2.98 -1.67
C ASP A 244 -8.01 -3.69 -2.66
N VAL A 245 -6.92 -4.31 -2.15
CA VAL A 245 -5.96 -5.02 -3.00
C VAL A 245 -6.64 -6.15 -3.77
N GLN A 246 -7.44 -6.98 -3.09
CA GLN A 246 -8.17 -8.09 -3.72
C GLN A 246 -9.15 -7.61 -4.79
N ILE A 247 -9.90 -6.54 -4.52
CA ILE A 247 -10.83 -5.94 -5.48
C ILE A 247 -10.07 -5.48 -6.72
N LEU A 248 -8.94 -4.79 -6.57
CA LEU A 248 -8.14 -4.31 -7.70
C LEU A 248 -7.56 -5.48 -8.52
N ARG A 249 -7.00 -6.50 -7.84
CA ARG A 249 -6.45 -7.70 -8.49
C ARG A 249 -7.51 -8.46 -9.29
N ALA A 250 -8.71 -8.63 -8.73
CA ALA A 250 -9.82 -9.29 -9.42
C ALA A 250 -10.35 -8.46 -10.59
N SER A 251 -10.34 -7.13 -10.47
CA SER A 251 -10.92 -6.22 -11.46
C SER A 251 -10.02 -5.99 -12.68
N ALA A 252 -8.71 -6.06 -12.51
CA ALA A 252 -7.74 -5.82 -13.58
C ALA A 252 -6.54 -6.80 -13.47
N PRO A 253 -6.73 -8.09 -13.76
CA PRO A 253 -5.71 -9.12 -13.51
C PRO A 253 -4.40 -8.92 -14.30
N GLY A 254 -4.43 -8.20 -15.43
CA GLY A 254 -3.26 -7.86 -16.23
C GLY A 254 -2.44 -6.67 -15.71
N LEU A 255 -3.01 -5.85 -14.81
CA LEU A 255 -2.32 -4.75 -14.16
C LEU A 255 -1.74 -5.21 -12.82
N LYS A 256 -0.64 -4.57 -12.41
CA LYS A 256 -0.08 -4.78 -11.07
C LYS A 256 -0.81 -3.89 -10.05
N VAL A 257 -0.70 -4.19 -8.76
CA VAL A 257 -1.31 -3.45 -7.67
C VAL A 257 -0.24 -2.92 -6.72
N LYS A 258 -0.34 -1.64 -6.39
CA LYS A 258 0.44 -0.97 -5.34
C LYS A 258 -0.48 -0.62 -4.18
N ALA A 259 -0.28 -1.24 -3.02
CA ALA A 259 -0.97 -0.83 -1.80
C ALA A 259 -0.24 0.36 -1.17
N ALA A 260 -0.96 1.41 -0.78
CA ALA A 260 -0.36 2.57 -0.13
C ALA A 260 -1.34 3.26 0.83
N GLY A 261 -0.80 3.78 1.93
CA GLY A 261 -1.54 4.44 3.00
C GLY A 261 -1.64 3.59 4.26
N GLY A 262 -1.15 4.11 5.39
CA GLY A 262 -1.34 3.50 6.71
C GLY A 262 -0.54 2.23 7.00
N ILE A 263 0.37 1.79 6.11
CA ILE A 263 1.22 0.60 6.26
C ILE A 263 2.40 0.93 7.17
N ARG A 264 2.43 0.37 8.38
CA ARG A 264 3.37 0.76 9.46
C ARG A 264 4.27 -0.36 9.96
N ASP A 265 3.89 -1.61 9.74
CA ASP A 265 4.60 -2.75 10.30
C ASP A 265 4.75 -3.90 9.28
N LEU A 266 5.61 -4.86 9.62
CA LEU A 266 5.88 -6.01 8.78
C LEU A 266 4.64 -6.88 8.54
N SER A 267 3.79 -7.04 9.55
CA SER A 267 2.60 -7.89 9.42
C SER A 267 1.61 -7.34 8.40
N GLN A 268 1.40 -6.01 8.39
CA GLN A 268 0.58 -5.31 7.41
C GLN A 268 1.16 -5.45 6.00
N SER A 269 2.48 -5.27 5.90
CA SER A 269 3.20 -5.41 4.64
C SER A 269 3.01 -6.79 4.03
N LEU A 270 3.24 -7.83 4.83
CA LEU A 270 3.09 -9.21 4.40
C LEU A 270 1.65 -9.47 3.95
N ALA A 271 0.65 -9.17 4.78
CA ALA A 271 -0.75 -9.37 4.42
C ALA A 271 -1.17 -8.71 3.09
N LEU A 272 -0.75 -7.46 2.84
CA LEU A 272 -1.05 -6.77 1.58
C LEU A 272 -0.36 -7.44 0.39
N LEU A 273 0.88 -7.90 0.55
CA LEU A 273 1.58 -8.69 -0.48
C LEU A 273 0.89 -10.04 -0.70
N GLY A 274 0.42 -10.69 0.36
CA GLY A 274 -0.34 -11.94 0.31
C GLY A 274 -1.69 -11.79 -0.39
N ALA A 275 -2.33 -10.63 -0.23
CA ALA A 275 -3.55 -10.26 -0.94
C ALA A 275 -3.32 -10.01 -2.44
N GLY A 276 -2.06 -9.93 -2.88
CA GLY A 276 -1.67 -9.76 -4.27
C GLY A 276 -1.11 -8.39 -4.62
N ALA A 277 -0.74 -7.56 -3.64
CA ALA A 277 0.01 -6.34 -3.96
C ALA A 277 1.42 -6.71 -4.46
N GLU A 278 1.87 -6.03 -5.52
CA GLU A 278 3.24 -6.14 -6.03
C GLU A 278 4.16 -5.05 -5.47
N ARG A 279 3.63 -3.90 -5.04
CA ARG A 279 4.38 -2.80 -4.41
C ARG A 279 3.64 -2.29 -3.18
N LEU A 280 4.39 -1.79 -2.20
CA LEU A 280 3.89 -1.13 -1.00
C LEU A 280 4.46 0.29 -0.91
N GLY A 281 3.59 1.30 -0.88
CA GLY A 281 3.93 2.69 -0.58
C GLY A 281 3.85 2.99 0.90
N THR A 282 4.99 3.26 1.53
CA THR A 282 5.06 3.56 2.97
C THR A 282 6.24 4.44 3.33
N SER A 283 6.05 5.35 4.28
CA SER A 283 7.13 6.11 4.93
C SER A 283 7.87 5.29 6.00
N GLY A 284 7.30 4.15 6.42
CA GLY A 284 7.90 3.23 7.38
C GLY A 284 8.75 2.13 6.74
N GLY A 285 9.12 2.26 5.45
CA GLY A 285 9.80 1.19 4.70
C GLY A 285 11.07 0.69 5.37
N HIS A 286 11.92 1.62 5.83
CA HIS A 286 13.17 1.29 6.56
C HIS A 286 12.92 0.56 7.87
N ALA A 287 11.96 1.02 8.68
CA ALA A 287 11.60 0.36 9.94
C ALA A 287 11.07 -1.06 9.71
N ILE A 288 10.19 -1.24 8.73
CA ILE A 288 9.63 -2.55 8.33
C ILE A 288 10.74 -3.50 7.88
N TRP A 289 11.69 -3.00 7.10
CA TRP A 289 12.83 -3.78 6.65
C TRP A 289 13.76 -4.19 7.80
N LEU A 290 14.04 -3.29 8.75
CA LEU A 290 14.81 -3.60 9.95
C LEU A 290 14.11 -4.63 10.84
N GLU A 291 12.78 -4.51 10.99
CA GLU A 291 11.96 -5.49 11.71
C GLU A 291 12.09 -6.89 11.08
N ALA A 292 11.95 -6.97 9.75
CA ALA A 292 12.15 -8.20 8.99
C ALA A 292 13.56 -8.79 9.17
N ARG A 293 14.60 -7.95 9.10
CA ARG A 293 15.98 -8.39 9.34
C ARG A 293 16.15 -9.03 10.71
N ARG A 294 15.62 -8.38 11.75
CA ARG A 294 15.70 -8.88 13.12
C ARG A 294 15.00 -10.24 13.23
N LEU A 295 13.71 -10.29 12.88
CA LEU A 295 12.88 -11.50 13.05
C LEU A 295 13.38 -12.69 12.23
N TRP A 296 13.77 -12.49 10.97
CA TRP A 296 14.17 -13.60 10.09
C TRP A 296 15.64 -13.99 10.22
N SER A 297 16.47 -13.18 10.87
CA SER A 297 17.82 -13.59 11.28
C SER A 297 17.77 -14.53 12.49
N GLU A 298 16.92 -14.22 13.49
CA GLU A 298 16.73 -15.01 14.70
C GLU A 298 16.24 -16.44 14.37
N SER A 299 15.30 -16.58 13.42
CA SER A 299 14.76 -17.88 12.97
C SER A 299 15.73 -18.80 12.24
N LYS A 300 16.91 -18.31 11.79
CA LYS A 300 17.94 -19.17 11.17
C LYS A 300 18.91 -19.79 12.20
N THR A 301 18.80 -19.38 13.46
CA THR A 301 19.69 -19.77 14.57
C THR A 301 19.03 -20.70 15.60
N SER A 302 17.75 -21.04 15.40
CA SER A 302 16.98 -21.99 16.22
C SER A 302 16.66 -23.24 15.41
#